data_AF-A0A955BQR9-F1
#
_entry.id   AF-A0A955BQR9-F1
#
_cell.length_a   1.000
_cell.length_b   1.000
_cell.length_c   1.000
_cell.angle_alpha   90.00
_cell.angle_beta   90.00
_cell.angle_gamma   90.00
#
_symmetry.space_group_name_H-M   'P 1'
#
loop_
_entity.id
_entity.type
_entity.pdbx_description
1 polymer ?
#
loop_
_entity_poly.entity_id
_entity_poly.type
_entity_poly.pdbx_seq_one_letter_code
_entity_poly.pdbx_strand_id
1 'polypeptide(L)'
;MLHARGVAGVRVLQGLVSLGKRQSSAAIDEACRTALSYREFRLRTLRQLMKRRGPDQQPLPFLEEHPLIRPLADYGGWVRSALGRSWGKNQRPQVLPPDPHLLPSSLSPLESEFTP
;
A
#
# COMPACT_ATOMS: atom_id res chain seq x y z
N MET A 1 -16.33 -12.00 12.81
CA MET A 1 -16.35 -10.82 13.74
C MET A 1 -16.21 -11.21 15.21
N LEU A 2 -17.14 -11.99 15.78
CA LEU A 2 -17.10 -12.41 17.20
C LEU A 2 -15.91 -13.33 17.50
N HIS A 3 -15.59 -14.26 16.60
CA HIS A 3 -14.35 -15.05 16.72
C HIS A 3 -13.06 -14.22 16.66
N ALA A 4 -13.06 -13.09 15.94
CA ALA A 4 -11.87 -12.27 15.75
C ALA A 4 -11.63 -11.27 16.89
N ARG A 5 -12.67 -10.90 17.67
CA ARG A 5 -12.57 -9.82 18.68
C ARG A 5 -13.22 -10.15 20.04
N GLY A 6 -13.84 -11.32 20.19
CA GLY A 6 -14.54 -11.71 21.41
C GLY A 6 -15.66 -10.74 21.79
N VAL A 7 -15.78 -10.45 23.09
CA VAL A 7 -16.76 -9.53 23.70
C VAL A 7 -16.77 -8.13 23.06
N ALA A 8 -15.61 -7.61 22.62
CA ALA A 8 -15.54 -6.33 21.92
C ALA A 8 -16.30 -6.32 20.58
N GLY A 9 -16.51 -7.50 19.98
CA GLY A 9 -17.33 -7.66 18.78
C GLY A 9 -18.81 -7.32 18.98
N VAL A 10 -19.34 -7.50 20.19
CA VAL A 10 -20.76 -7.23 20.51
C VAL A 10 -21.08 -5.73 20.32
N ARG A 11 -20.17 -4.84 20.75
CA ARG A 11 -20.34 -3.40 20.57
C ARG A 11 -20.36 -3.00 19.09
N VAL A 12 -19.60 -3.70 18.24
CA VAL A 12 -19.60 -3.43 16.80
C VAL A 12 -20.91 -3.87 16.15
N LEU A 13 -21.48 -5.01 16.58
CA LEU A 13 -22.80 -5.47 16.12
C LEU A 13 -23.91 -4.49 16.52
N GLN A 14 -23.89 -4.02 17.77
CA GLN A 14 -24.80 -2.96 18.22
C GLN A 14 -24.66 -1.69 17.37
N GLY A 15 -23.42 -1.29 17.09
CA GLY A 15 -23.14 -0.19 16.17
C GLY A 15 -23.70 -0.42 14.76
N LEU A 16 -23.61 -1.64 14.23
CA LEU A 16 -24.12 -2.01 12.91
C LEU A 16 -25.66 -1.93 12.87
N VAL A 17 -26.34 -2.46 13.88
CA VAL A 17 -27.81 -2.36 14.03
C VAL A 17 -28.26 -0.90 14.06
N SER A 18 -27.54 -0.04 14.80
CA SER A 18 -27.82 1.41 14.81
C SER A 18 -27.64 2.05 13.42
N LEU A 19 -26.67 1.55 12.65
CA LEU A 19 -26.37 2.03 11.29
C LEU A 19 -27.47 1.63 10.30
N GLY A 20 -28.09 0.46 10.49
CA GLY A 20 -29.25 -0.04 9.75
C GLY A 20 -30.47 0.87 9.80
N LYS A 21 -30.58 1.73 10.81
CA LYS A 21 -31.66 2.73 10.89
C LYS A 21 -31.47 3.92 9.94
N ARG A 22 -30.25 4.13 9.42
CA ARG A 22 -29.87 5.33 8.65
C ARG A 22 -29.47 5.02 7.20
N GLN A 23 -29.23 3.76 6.88
CA GLN A 23 -28.67 3.31 5.61
C GLN A 23 -29.50 2.16 5.06
N SER A 24 -29.55 2.03 3.73
CA SER A 24 -30.26 0.90 3.10
C SER A 24 -29.56 -0.43 3.40
N SER A 25 -30.36 -1.50 3.46
CA SER A 25 -29.84 -2.87 3.61
C SER A 25 -28.78 -3.21 2.57
N ALA A 26 -29.02 -2.85 1.31
CA ALA A 26 -28.09 -3.08 0.21
C ALA A 26 -26.71 -2.43 0.44
N ALA A 27 -26.66 -1.20 0.97
CA ALA A 27 -25.40 -0.52 1.25
C ALA A 27 -24.62 -1.20 2.41
N ILE A 28 -25.35 -1.76 3.37
CA ILE A 28 -24.76 -2.48 4.50
C ILE A 28 -24.19 -3.81 4.02
N ASP A 29 -24.93 -4.55 3.21
CA ASP A 29 -24.50 -5.83 2.68
C ASP A 29 -23.26 -5.69 1.79
N GLU A 30 -23.22 -4.68 0.92
CA GLU A 30 -22.04 -4.37 0.11
C GLU A 30 -20.82 -4.05 0.98
N ALA A 31 -20.95 -3.14 1.93
CA ALA A 31 -19.84 -2.79 2.82
C ALA A 31 -19.38 -3.97 3.69
N CYS A 32 -20.30 -4.82 4.15
CA CYS A 32 -20.00 -6.03 4.90
C CYS A 32 -19.27 -7.06 4.04
N ARG A 33 -19.66 -7.23 2.77
CA ARG A 33 -18.98 -8.11 1.81
C ARG A 33 -17.53 -7.69 1.61
N THR A 34 -17.29 -6.41 1.34
CA THR A 34 -15.94 -5.85 1.18
C THR A 34 -15.15 -5.95 2.48
N ALA A 35 -15.75 -5.65 3.64
CA ALA A 35 -15.10 -5.79 4.94
C ALA A 35 -14.68 -7.24 5.24
N LEU A 36 -15.48 -8.23 4.80
CA LEU A 36 -15.20 -9.64 4.97
C LEU A 36 -13.95 -10.08 4.19
N SER A 37 -13.76 -9.59 2.96
CA SER A 37 -12.61 -9.95 2.13
C SER A 37 -11.28 -9.49 2.75
N TYR A 38 -11.25 -8.29 3.32
CA TYR A 38 -10.09 -7.76 4.04
C TYR A 38 -9.98 -8.23 5.50
N ARG A 39 -10.94 -9.03 5.98
CA ARG A 39 -11.10 -9.42 7.40
C ARG A 39 -11.09 -8.23 8.37
N GLU A 40 -11.54 -7.06 7.92
CA GLU A 40 -11.56 -5.85 8.73
C GLU A 40 -12.96 -5.56 9.28
N PHE A 41 -13.04 -5.46 10.60
CA PHE A 41 -14.29 -5.53 11.35
C PHE A 41 -14.45 -4.30 12.27
N ARG A 42 -14.06 -3.12 11.80
CA ARG A 42 -14.22 -1.86 12.53
C ARG A 42 -15.40 -1.06 11.96
N LEU A 43 -16.24 -0.55 12.87
CA LEU A 43 -17.39 0.29 12.50
C LEU A 43 -16.97 1.56 11.73
N ARG A 44 -15.78 2.10 12.02
CA ARG A 44 -15.19 3.21 11.26
C ARG A 44 -14.97 2.83 9.79
N THR A 45 -14.38 1.66 9.54
CA THR A 45 -14.10 1.15 8.20
C THR A 45 -15.40 0.92 7.42
N LEU A 46 -16.40 0.29 8.04
CA LEU A 46 -17.71 0.09 7.42
C LEU A 46 -18.37 1.41 7.02
N ARG A 47 -18.38 2.42 7.92
CA ARG A 47 -18.88 3.76 7.56
C ARG A 47 -18.14 4.39 6.40
N GLN A 48 -16.84 4.14 6.30
CA GLN A 48 -15.99 4.68 5.25
C GLN A 48 -16.26 3.98 3.90
N LEU A 49 -16.45 2.67 3.91
CA LEU A 49 -16.86 1.87 2.74
C LEU A 49 -18.25 2.29 2.23
N MET A 50 -19.19 2.53 3.14
CA MET A 50 -20.52 3.00 2.75
C MET A 50 -20.52 4.43 2.17
N LYS A 51 -19.58 5.28 2.62
CA LYS A 51 -19.44 6.65 2.13
C LYS A 51 -18.65 6.72 0.81
N ARG A 52 -17.59 5.92 0.69
CA ARG A 52 -16.79 5.76 -0.51
C ARG A 52 -17.16 4.42 -1.12
N ARG A 53 -18.29 4.38 -1.84
CA ARG A 53 -18.59 3.28 -2.77
C ARG A 53 -17.54 3.33 -3.89
N GLY A 54 -16.39 2.75 -3.63
CA GLY A 54 -15.33 2.57 -4.60
C GLY A 54 -15.59 1.29 -5.39
N PRO A 55 -15.08 1.19 -6.63
CA PRO A 55 -15.14 -0.07 -7.37
C PRO A 55 -14.49 -1.18 -6.55
N ASP A 56 -15.09 -2.38 -6.58
CA ASP A 56 -14.51 -3.56 -5.95
C ASP A 56 -13.08 -3.75 -6.45
N GLN A 57 -12.14 -3.91 -5.52
CA GLN A 57 -10.75 -4.19 -5.90
C GLN A 57 -10.73 -5.55 -6.58
N GLN A 58 -10.53 -5.54 -7.89
CA GLN A 58 -10.44 -6.79 -8.64
C GLN A 58 -9.18 -7.55 -8.21
N PRO A 59 -9.26 -8.87 -8.03
CA PRO A 59 -8.07 -9.67 -7.80
C PRO A 59 -7.12 -9.44 -8.99
N LEU A 60 -5.92 -8.91 -8.71
CA LEU A 60 -4.91 -8.77 -9.73
C LEU A 60 -4.55 -10.19 -10.20
N PRO A 61 -4.54 -10.48 -11.51
CA PRO A 61 -4.00 -11.73 -12.00
C PRO A 61 -2.51 -11.77 -11.65
N PHE A 62 -2.14 -12.60 -10.68
CA PHE A 62 -0.77 -12.75 -10.20
C PHE A 62 0.06 -13.74 -11.03
N LEU A 63 -0.23 -13.92 -12.31
CA LEU A 63 0.23 -15.10 -13.06
C LEU A 63 1.05 -14.79 -14.32
N GLU A 64 1.73 -13.65 -14.35
CA GLU A 64 2.73 -13.41 -15.40
C GLU A 64 4.02 -12.93 -14.75
N GLU A 65 5.09 -13.69 -15.01
CA GLU A 65 6.46 -13.31 -14.70
C GLU A 65 6.72 -11.98 -15.40
N HIS A 66 6.69 -10.89 -14.64
CA HIS A 66 6.78 -9.56 -15.22
C HIS A 66 8.20 -9.36 -15.78
N PRO A 67 8.37 -8.95 -17.05
CA PRO A 67 9.71 -8.88 -17.69
C PRO A 67 10.69 -7.92 -17.01
N LEU A 68 10.19 -7.00 -16.18
CA LEU A 68 11.02 -6.12 -15.34
C LEU A 68 11.37 -6.68 -13.95
N ILE A 69 10.64 -7.68 -13.45
CA ILE A 69 10.91 -8.26 -12.13
C ILE A 69 11.95 -9.36 -12.31
N ARG A 70 13.17 -9.09 -11.85
CA ARG A 70 14.27 -10.05 -11.90
C ARG A 70 13.97 -11.28 -11.01
N PRO A 71 14.25 -12.52 -11.45
CA PRO A 71 14.06 -13.73 -10.63
C PRO A 71 14.81 -13.67 -9.29
N LEU A 72 14.21 -14.26 -8.25
CA LEU A 72 14.79 -14.24 -6.89
C LEU A 72 16.20 -14.89 -6.84
N ALA A 73 16.45 -15.89 -7.69
CA ALA A 73 17.73 -16.58 -7.79
C ALA A 73 18.90 -15.64 -8.10
N ASP A 74 18.67 -14.61 -8.92
CA ASP A 74 19.71 -13.66 -9.32
C ASP A 74 20.19 -12.78 -8.14
N TYR A 75 19.30 -12.51 -7.18
CA TYR A 75 19.68 -11.80 -5.96
C TYR A 75 20.62 -12.63 -5.09
N GLY A 76 20.55 -13.96 -5.12
CA GLY A 76 21.41 -14.84 -4.33
C GLY A 76 22.89 -14.67 -4.66
N GLY A 77 23.24 -14.53 -5.94
CA GLY A 77 24.61 -14.27 -6.40
C GLY A 77 25.10 -12.87 -6.01
N TRP A 78 24.23 -11.87 -6.12
CA TRP A 78 24.52 -10.49 -5.70
C TRP A 78 24.77 -10.39 -4.19
N VAL A 79 23.88 -10.96 -3.37
CA VAL A 79 24.01 -10.97 -1.90
C VAL A 79 25.27 -11.73 -1.46
N ARG A 80 25.54 -12.90 -2.05
CA ARG A 80 26.75 -13.69 -1.73
C ARG A 80 28.03 -12.93 -2.07
N SER A 81 28.06 -12.26 -3.22
CA SER A 81 29.20 -11.42 -3.62
C SER A 81 29.36 -10.19 -2.71
N ALA A 82 28.26 -9.57 -2.29
CA ALA A 82 28.27 -8.43 -1.39
C ALA A 82 28.71 -8.78 0.04
N LEU A 83 28.32 -9.96 0.55
CA LEU A 83 28.68 -10.44 1.88
C LEU A 83 30.08 -11.10 1.93
N GLY A 84 30.51 -11.74 0.83
CA GLY A 84 31.81 -12.42 0.72
C GLY A 84 32.98 -11.47 0.53
N ARG A 85 32.74 -10.28 -0.05
CA ARG A 85 33.66 -9.15 0.16
C ARG A 85 33.45 -8.73 1.59
N SER A 86 34.42 -9.02 2.47
CA SER A 86 34.48 -8.50 3.85
C SER A 86 33.82 -7.14 3.88
N TRP A 87 32.62 -7.07 4.47
CA TRP A 87 31.86 -5.84 4.63
C TRP A 87 32.70 -4.95 5.54
N GLY A 88 33.63 -4.23 4.93
CA GLY A 88 34.58 -3.37 5.60
C GLY A 88 33.77 -2.36 6.36
N LYS A 89 34.00 -2.29 7.66
CA LYS A 89 33.18 -1.64 8.69
C LYS A 89 32.84 -0.16 8.44
N ASN A 90 33.25 0.44 7.32
CA ASN A 90 33.19 1.88 7.03
C ASN A 90 32.67 2.27 5.61
N GLN A 91 32.05 1.38 4.82
CA GLN A 91 31.59 1.78 3.47
C GLN A 91 30.14 2.30 3.46
N ARG A 92 29.97 3.61 3.37
CA ARG A 92 28.74 4.21 2.82
C ARG A 92 28.70 3.90 1.32
N PRO A 93 27.57 3.43 0.75
CA PRO A 93 27.47 3.31 -0.70
C PRO A 93 27.70 4.69 -1.30
N GLN A 94 28.80 4.86 -2.03
CA GLN A 94 28.98 6.04 -2.88
C GLN A 94 27.94 5.92 -3.99
N VAL A 95 26.84 6.66 -3.85
CA VAL A 95 25.99 6.97 -5.00
C VAL A 95 26.85 7.84 -5.89
N LEU A 96 27.39 7.28 -6.97
CA LEU A 96 28.02 8.07 -8.01
C LEU A 96 26.97 9.11 -8.46
N PRO A 97 27.28 10.41 -8.43
CA PRO A 97 26.34 11.41 -8.91
C PRO A 97 25.89 11.00 -10.32
N PRO A 98 24.59 11.10 -10.64
CA PRO A 98 24.12 10.81 -11.99
C PRO A 98 24.94 11.64 -12.98
N ASP A 99 25.39 11.00 -14.07
CA ASP A 99 26.18 11.68 -15.09
C ASP A 99 25.47 12.98 -15.51
N PRO A 100 26.10 14.15 -15.36
CA PRO A 100 25.46 15.45 -15.59
C PRO A 100 24.98 15.64 -17.04
N HIS A 101 25.35 14.74 -17.94
CA HIS A 101 25.01 14.77 -19.36
C HIS A 101 23.70 14.07 -19.72
N LEU A 102 23.00 13.44 -18.76
CA LEU A 102 21.70 12.78 -18.99
C LEU A 102 20.48 13.62 -18.57
N LEU A 103 20.68 14.88 -18.18
CA LEU A 103 19.56 15.80 -17.96
C LEU A 103 19.03 16.27 -19.32
N PRO A 104 17.72 16.11 -19.64
CA PRO A 104 17.14 16.76 -20.80
C PRO A 104 17.30 18.27 -20.65
N SER A 105 17.92 18.91 -21.65
CA SER A 105 18.30 20.33 -21.68
C SER A 105 17.13 21.33 -21.66
N SER A 106 15.95 20.96 -21.17
CA SER A 106 14.71 21.74 -21.31
C SER A 106 14.17 22.35 -20.02
N LEU A 107 14.91 22.33 -18.91
CA LEU A 107 14.49 23.03 -17.69
C LEU A 107 15.61 23.93 -17.16
N SER A 108 15.83 25.03 -17.87
CA SER A 108 16.47 26.23 -17.31
C SER A 108 15.55 26.82 -16.23
N PRO A 109 15.97 26.93 -14.96
CA PRO A 109 15.22 27.69 -13.98
C PRO A 109 15.47 29.18 -14.18
N LEU A 110 14.38 29.93 -14.38
CA LEU A 110 14.29 31.36 -14.09
C LEU A 110 14.58 31.57 -12.60
N GLU A 111 15.85 31.66 -12.22
CA GLU A 111 16.25 32.23 -10.93
C GLU A 111 16.93 33.57 -11.18
N SER A 112 16.10 34.61 -11.27
CA SER A 112 16.50 36.00 -11.12
C SER A 112 15.40 36.71 -10.38
N GLU A 113 15.78 37.41 -9.31
CA GLU A 113 14.98 38.27 -8.46
C GLU A 113 14.16 37.59 -7.36
N PHE A 114 14.85 37.20 -6.27
CA PHE A 114 14.42 37.65 -4.95
C PHE A 114 15.57 37.55 -3.93
N THR A 115 16.11 38.70 -3.53
CA THR A 115 16.86 38.89 -2.28
C THR A 115 16.45 40.24 -1.67
N PRO A 116 16.53 40.38 -0.33
CA PRO A 116 15.52 41.00 0.52
C PRO A 116 15.46 42.53 0.53
#